data_AF-A0A0M3K9J7-F1
#
_entry.id   AF-A0A0M3K9J7-F1
#
_cell.length_a   1.000
_cell.length_b   1.000
_cell.length_c   1.000
_cell.angle_alpha   90.00
_cell.angle_beta   90.00
_cell.angle_gamma   90.00
#
_symmetry.space_group_name_H-M   'P 1'
#
loop_
_entity.id
_entity.type
_entity.pdbx_description
1 polymer ?
#
loop_
_entity_poly.entity_id
_entity_poly.type
_entity_poly.pdbx_seq_one_letter_code
_entity_poly.pdbx_strand_id
1 'polypeptide(L)'
;MLTELLCPILGDALYMQRIVDISGVPNLIQPSQLYRAKKHPVPDAYSKLPLFWHVCRSIFPRYEYSQANNDRVDLVANAPLPSHMLAMLECLGMSDAAVKYLNAIAEEDDSERRFSGEQKF
;
A
#
# COMPACT_ATOMS: atom_id res chain seq x y z
N MET A 1 -12.50 1.86 -0.51
CA MET A 1 -12.51 1.28 0.86
C MET A 1 -11.95 2.24 1.89
N LEU A 2 -10.70 2.70 1.79
CA LEU A 2 -10.13 3.63 2.78
C LEU A 2 -10.87 4.98 2.88
N THR A 3 -11.29 5.54 1.75
CA THR A 3 -12.13 6.76 1.71
C THR A 3 -13.49 6.58 2.39
N GLU A 4 -14.04 5.36 2.40
CA GLU A 4 -15.31 5.06 3.09
C GLU A 4 -15.14 5.09 4.62
N LEU A 5 -13.90 4.95 5.11
CA LEU A 5 -13.53 5.15 6.51
C LEU A 5 -13.16 6.61 6.82
N LEU A 6 -13.41 7.54 5.89
CA LEU A 6 -12.99 8.95 5.96
C LEU A 6 -11.47 9.13 6.03
N CYS A 7 -10.70 8.13 5.60
CA CYS A 7 -9.24 8.12 5.59
C CYS A 7 -8.73 7.92 4.15
N PRO A 8 -8.85 8.91 3.26
CA PRO A 8 -8.43 8.76 1.87
C PRO A 8 -6.90 8.62 1.78
N ILE A 9 -6.41 7.99 0.73
CA ILE A 9 -4.97 7.90 0.47
C ILE A 9 -4.44 9.30 0.12
N LEU A 10 -3.30 9.67 0.68
CA LEU A 10 -2.66 10.95 0.36
C LEU A 10 -2.24 10.98 -1.13
N GLY A 11 -2.52 12.09 -1.80
CA GLY A 11 -2.28 12.25 -3.24
C GLY A 11 -3.38 11.66 -4.13
N ASP A 12 -4.41 11.03 -3.55
CA ASP A 12 -5.59 10.59 -4.28
C ASP A 12 -6.58 11.74 -4.50
N ALA A 13 -6.29 12.59 -5.47
CA ALA A 13 -7.11 13.77 -5.75
C ALA A 13 -8.58 13.42 -6.07
N LEU A 14 -8.85 12.25 -6.64
CA LEU A 14 -10.19 11.85 -7.04
C LEU A 14 -11.06 11.52 -5.82
N TYR A 15 -10.53 10.76 -4.87
CA TYR A 15 -11.29 10.33 -3.70
C TYR A 15 -11.20 11.30 -2.53
N MET A 16 -10.12 12.06 -2.37
CA MET A 16 -10.01 13.08 -1.33
C MET A 16 -11.07 14.20 -1.48
N GLN A 17 -11.43 14.54 -2.71
CA GLN A 17 -12.47 15.55 -2.98
C GLN A 17 -13.87 15.15 -2.51
N ARG A 18 -14.09 13.86 -2.23
CA ARG A 18 -15.39 13.34 -1.76
C ARG A 18 -15.58 13.50 -0.25
N ILE A 19 -14.57 13.91 0.49
CA ILE A 19 -14.68 14.12 1.93
C ILE A 19 -14.83 15.61 2.19
N VAL A 20 -16.05 16.01 2.52
CA VAL A 20 -16.41 17.42 2.78
C VAL A 20 -16.69 17.61 4.25
N ASP A 21 -16.29 18.77 4.78
CA ASP A 21 -16.65 19.17 6.13
C ASP A 21 -18.05 19.78 6.14
N ILE A 22 -18.97 19.18 6.90
CA ILE A 22 -20.31 19.70 7.16
C ILE A 22 -20.40 19.95 8.66
N SER A 23 -20.36 21.24 9.05
CA SER A 23 -20.47 21.68 10.44
C SER A 23 -19.41 21.10 11.40
N GLY A 24 -18.16 20.94 10.93
CA GLY A 24 -17.04 20.39 11.69
C GLY A 24 -16.98 18.87 11.67
N VAL A 25 -17.86 18.21 10.92
CA VAL A 25 -17.91 16.75 10.79
C VAL A 25 -17.54 16.35 9.35
N PRO A 26 -16.48 15.56 9.16
CA PRO A 26 -16.13 15.03 7.84
C PRO A 26 -17.23 14.06 7.37
N ASN A 27 -17.76 14.32 6.19
CA ASN A 27 -18.81 13.52 5.58
C ASN A 27 -18.38 13.09 4.17
N LEU A 28 -18.72 11.85 3.84
CA LEU A 28 -18.48 11.31 2.51
C LEU A 28 -19.66 11.63 1.60
N ILE A 29 -19.39 12.31 0.48
CA ILE A 29 -20.39 12.56 -0.55
C ILE A 29 -20.32 11.52 -1.67
N GLN A 30 -21.48 11.29 -2.28
CA GLN A 30 -21.57 10.47 -3.48
C GLN A 30 -20.90 11.17 -4.66
N PRO A 31 -20.31 10.43 -5.61
CA PRO A 31 -19.71 11.04 -6.81
C PRO A 31 -20.71 11.92 -7.58
N SER A 32 -21.98 11.52 -7.61
CA SER A 32 -23.06 12.29 -8.23
C SER A 32 -23.33 13.64 -7.55
N GLN A 33 -22.82 13.87 -6.34
CA GLN A 33 -23.03 15.10 -5.57
C GLN A 33 -21.82 16.04 -5.63
N LEU A 34 -20.71 15.63 -6.26
CA LEU A 34 -19.47 16.41 -6.35
C LEU A 34 -19.69 17.80 -6.97
N TYR A 35 -20.56 17.93 -7.98
CA TYR A 35 -20.86 19.22 -8.61
C TYR A 35 -21.52 20.24 -7.66
N ARG A 36 -22.11 19.78 -6.55
CA ARG A 36 -22.74 20.65 -5.54
C ARG A 36 -21.75 21.18 -4.52
N ALA A 37 -20.60 20.51 -4.36
CA ALA A 37 -19.54 20.92 -3.45
C ALA A 37 -18.77 22.11 -4.05
N LYS A 38 -19.24 23.33 -3.78
CA LYS A 38 -18.64 24.59 -4.31
C LYS A 38 -17.26 24.92 -3.73
N LYS A 39 -16.81 24.22 -2.68
CA LYS A 39 -15.48 24.35 -2.10
C LYS A 39 -14.82 22.98 -2.14
N HIS A 40 -13.70 22.87 -2.85
CA HIS A 40 -12.82 21.73 -2.69
C HIS A 40 -12.24 21.79 -1.27
N PRO A 41 -12.50 20.77 -0.43
CA PRO A 41 -11.98 20.74 0.94
C PRO A 41 -10.47 20.53 0.96
N VAL A 42 -9.91 20.07 -0.15
CA VAL A 42 -8.50 19.78 -0.33
C VAL A 42 -7.83 20.97 -1.02
N PRO A 43 -6.85 21.63 -0.38
CA PRO A 43 -6.01 22.64 -1.03
C PRO A 43 -5.37 22.11 -2.32
N ASP A 44 -5.30 22.95 -3.36
CA ASP A 44 -4.64 22.63 -4.65
C ASP A 44 -3.19 22.15 -4.51
N ALA A 45 -2.57 22.35 -3.35
CA ALA A 45 -1.24 21.82 -3.05
C ALA A 45 -1.22 20.28 -3.02
N TYR A 46 -2.28 19.63 -2.54
CA TYR A 46 -2.30 18.16 -2.39
C TYR A 46 -2.57 17.42 -3.69
N SER A 47 -3.17 18.08 -4.69
CA SER A 47 -3.40 17.47 -6.02
C SER A 47 -2.10 17.29 -6.81
N LYS A 48 -1.01 17.94 -6.39
CA LYS A 48 0.32 17.82 -6.97
C LYS A 48 1.19 16.76 -6.28
N LEU A 49 0.72 16.21 -5.16
CA LEU A 49 1.46 15.17 -4.46
C LEU A 49 1.37 13.84 -5.23
N PRO A 50 2.41 13.00 -5.18
CA PRO A 50 2.32 11.64 -5.68
C PRO A 50 1.30 10.84 -4.85
N LEU A 51 0.74 9.80 -5.46
CA LEU A 51 -0.12 8.86 -4.74
C LEU A 51 0.72 8.06 -3.74
N PHE A 52 0.41 8.17 -2.45
CA PHE A 52 1.06 7.41 -1.39
C PHE A 52 0.45 6.01 -1.25
N TRP A 53 0.55 5.23 -2.32
CA TRP A 53 0.20 3.81 -2.37
C TRP A 53 1.30 3.03 -3.07
N HIS A 54 1.76 1.93 -2.46
CA HIS A 54 2.86 1.13 -2.99
C HIS A 54 2.61 -0.35 -2.74
N VAL A 55 2.76 -1.15 -3.80
CA VAL A 55 2.74 -2.61 -3.70
C VAL A 55 4.16 -3.07 -3.37
N CYS A 56 4.39 -3.41 -2.09
CA CYS A 56 5.71 -3.81 -1.62
C CYS A 56 6.08 -5.26 -1.96
N ARG A 57 5.10 -6.16 -2.00
CA ARG A 57 5.27 -7.60 -2.23
C ARG A 57 4.15 -8.13 -3.12
N SER A 58 4.49 -8.99 -4.06
CA SER A 58 3.56 -9.74 -4.91
C SER A 58 3.97 -11.21 -4.92
N ILE A 59 3.01 -12.10 -4.65
CA ILE A 59 3.22 -13.54 -4.62
C ILE A 59 2.47 -14.12 -5.82
N PHE A 60 3.21 -14.79 -6.70
CA PHE A 60 2.68 -15.43 -7.90
C PHE A 60 2.63 -16.94 -7.67
N PRO A 61 1.43 -17.50 -7.47
CA PRO A 61 1.28 -18.95 -7.36
C PRO A 61 1.62 -19.60 -8.70
N ARG A 62 2.39 -20.69 -8.66
CA ARG A 62 2.70 -21.44 -9.89
C ARG A 62 1.57 -22.42 -10.21
N TYR A 63 0.78 -22.10 -11.23
CA TYR A 63 -0.26 -22.99 -11.74
C TYR A 63 0.33 -24.03 -12.71
N GLU A 64 1.01 -25.06 -12.19
CA GLU A 64 1.30 -26.28 -12.95
C GLU A 64 0.76 -27.51 -12.21
N TYR A 65 -0.07 -28.28 -12.91
CA TYR A 65 -0.72 -29.49 -12.41
C TYR A 65 0.24 -30.69 -12.52
N SER A 66 1.26 -30.74 -11.67
CA SER A 66 2.08 -31.94 -11.50
C SER A 66 2.01 -32.40 -10.06
N GLN A 67 1.33 -33.52 -9.83
CA GLN A 67 1.14 -34.13 -8.50
C GLN A 67 2.44 -34.58 -7.82
N ALA A 68 3.59 -34.42 -8.47
CA ALA A 68 4.86 -34.99 -8.02
C ALA A 68 5.76 -34.02 -7.22
N ASN A 69 5.36 -32.75 -7.01
CA ASN A 69 6.24 -31.75 -6.41
C ASN A 69 5.57 -30.99 -5.26
N ASN A 70 5.68 -31.53 -4.05
CA ASN A 70 5.28 -30.84 -2.81
C ASN A 70 6.30 -29.78 -2.33
N ASP A 71 7.48 -29.68 -2.96
CA ASP A 71 8.59 -28.79 -2.56
C ASP A 71 8.72 -27.52 -3.44
N ARG A 72 7.65 -27.08 -4.11
CA ARG A 72 7.72 -25.90 -4.98
C ARG A 72 7.31 -24.62 -4.25
N VAL A 73 8.28 -23.71 -4.09
CA VAL A 73 8.13 -22.37 -3.52
C VAL A 73 7.47 -21.42 -4.54
N ASP A 74 6.52 -20.59 -4.09
CA ASP A 74 5.87 -19.57 -4.90
C ASP A 74 6.87 -18.50 -5.38
N LEU A 75 6.58 -17.86 -6.53
CA LEU A 75 7.43 -16.77 -7.00
C LEU A 75 7.06 -15.48 -6.25
N VAL A 76 7.95 -15.01 -5.39
CA VAL A 76 7.81 -13.74 -4.67
C VAL A 76 8.58 -12.63 -5.39
N ALA A 77 7.91 -11.51 -5.66
CA ALA A 77 8.51 -10.30 -6.22
C ALA A 77 8.31 -9.13 -5.24
N ASN A 78 9.41 -8.47 -4.88
CA ASN A 78 9.41 -7.33 -3.96
C ASN A 78 9.86 -6.05 -4.67
N ALA A 79 9.30 -4.91 -4.24
CA ALA A 79 9.69 -3.59 -4.72
C ALA A 79 10.04 -2.66 -3.54
N PRO A 80 11.20 -2.00 -3.57
CA PRO A 80 11.59 -1.07 -2.50
C PRO A 80 10.61 0.11 -2.43
N LEU A 81 10.45 0.68 -1.24
CA LEU A 81 9.65 1.89 -1.07
C LEU A 81 10.25 3.06 -1.86
N PRO A 82 9.43 3.89 -2.53
CA PRO A 82 9.91 5.07 -3.21
C PRO A 82 10.32 6.17 -2.21
N SER A 83 11.20 7.07 -2.65
CA SER A 83 11.80 8.12 -1.79
C SER A 83 10.79 9.00 -1.07
N HIS A 84 9.69 9.38 -1.73
CA HIS A 84 8.64 10.20 -1.11
C HIS A 84 7.93 9.48 0.03
N MET A 85 7.77 8.16 -0.04
CA MET A 85 7.21 7.37 1.07
C MET A 85 8.17 7.26 2.24
N LEU A 86 9.47 7.12 1.98
CA LEU A 86 10.49 7.11 3.03
C LEU A 86 10.47 8.45 3.80
N ALA A 87 10.42 9.57 3.07
CA ALA A 87 10.30 10.90 3.68
C ALA A 87 9.00 11.05 4.49
N MET A 88 7.88 10.51 4.03
CA MET A 88 6.63 10.50 4.79
C MET A 88 6.76 9.73 6.10
N LEU A 89 7.36 8.54 6.07
CA LEU A 89 7.58 7.72 7.27
C LEU A 89 8.46 8.43 8.29
N GLU A 90 9.48 9.15 7.83
CA GLU A 90 10.34 9.98 8.68
C GLU A 90 9.55 11.13 9.32
N CYS A 91 8.77 11.88 8.55
CA CYS A 91 7.92 12.95 9.05
C CYS A 91 6.88 12.48 10.08
N LEU A 92 6.40 11.23 9.96
CA LEU A 92 5.45 10.62 10.89
C LEU A 92 6.13 9.97 12.11
N GLY A 93 7.47 9.93 12.16
CA GLY A 93 8.21 9.23 13.22
C GLY A 93 8.04 7.71 13.18
N MET A 94 7.76 7.14 12.01
CA MET A 94 7.46 5.72 11.80
C MET A 94 8.60 4.92 11.15
N SER A 95 9.77 5.53 10.95
CA SER A 95 10.92 4.90 10.28
C SER A 95 11.31 3.56 10.91
N ASP A 96 11.38 3.48 12.25
CA ASP A 96 11.77 2.25 12.96
C ASP A 96 10.76 1.11 12.74
N ALA A 97 9.46 1.43 12.72
CA ALA A 97 8.41 0.45 12.46
C ALA A 97 8.48 -0.05 11.02
N ALA A 98 8.74 0.85 10.06
CA ALA A 98 8.90 0.49 8.66
C ALA A 98 10.12 -0.42 8.43
N VAL A 99 11.27 -0.11 9.05
CA VAL A 99 12.47 -0.96 8.96
C VAL A 99 12.22 -2.34 9.55
N LYS A 100 11.59 -2.42 10.73
CA LYS A 100 11.22 -3.71 11.35
C LYS A 100 10.32 -4.55 10.43
N TYR A 101 9.31 -3.92 9.82
CA TYR A 101 8.40 -4.61 8.90
C TYR A 101 9.12 -5.11 7.63
N LEU A 102 9.94 -4.26 7.00
CA LEU A 102 10.67 -4.65 5.79
C LEU A 102 11.71 -5.75 6.06
N ASN A 103 12.36 -5.73 7.22
CA ASN A 103 13.27 -6.79 7.63
C ASN A 103 12.54 -8.11 7.89
N ALA A 104 11.38 -8.09 8.53
CA ALA A 104 10.58 -9.29 8.75
C ALA A 104 10.17 -9.96 7.42
N ILE A 105 9.79 -9.16 6.40
CA ILE A 105 9.50 -9.67 5.06
C ILE A 105 10.74 -10.32 4.43
N ALA A 106 11.92 -9.68 4.57
CA ALA A 106 13.15 -10.23 4.01
C ALA A 106 13.56 -11.55 4.69
N GLU A 107 13.35 -11.67 6.00
CA GLU A 107 13.62 -12.90 6.76
C GLU A 107 12.69 -14.06 6.36
N GLU A 108 11.41 -13.79 6.09
CA GLU A 108 10.48 -14.79 5.55
C GLU A 108 11.00 -15.35 4.21
N ASP A 109 11.38 -14.47 3.28
CA ASP A 109 11.86 -14.88 1.96
C ASP A 109 13.18 -15.70 2.03
N ASP A 110 14.07 -15.37 2.98
CA ASP A 110 15.32 -16.11 3.19
C ASP A 110 15.09 -17.48 3.84
N SER A 111 14.10 -17.59 4.73
CA SER A 111 13.73 -18.87 5.34
C SER A 111 13.21 -19.85 4.31
N GLU A 112 12.33 -19.42 3.39
CA GLU A 112 11.79 -20.25 2.31
C GLU A 112 12.88 -20.70 1.32
N ARG A 113 13.86 -19.85 1.02
CA ARG A 113 15.01 -20.22 0.17
C ARG A 113 15.88 -21.31 0.79
N ARG A 114 16.13 -21.25 2.11
CA ARG A 114 16.97 -22.24 2.82
C ARG A 114 16.34 -23.63 2.84
N PHE A 115 15.02 -23.74 2.99
CA PHE A 115 14.33 -25.04 2.91
C PHE A 115 14.48 -25.70 1.53
N SER A 116 14.59 -24.94 0.44
CA SER A 116 14.81 -25.49 -0.91
C SER A 116 16.26 -25.96 -1.18
N GLY A 117 17.22 -25.53 -0.36
CA GLY A 117 18.66 -25.69 -0.63
C GLY A 117 19.32 -26.93 -0.01
N GLU A 118 18.70 -27.56 0.98
CA GLU A 118 19.33 -28.62 1.79
C GLU A 118 19.06 -30.06 1.31
N GLN A 119 18.28 -30.28 0.24
CA GLN A 119 18.18 -31.59 -0.41
C GLN A 119 19.16 -31.70 -1.58
N LYS A 120 20.44 -31.92 -1.27
CA LYS A 120 21.39 -32.56 -2.19
C LYS A 120 22.12 -33.67 -1.45
N PHE A 121 21.57 -34.88 -1.53
CA PHE A 121 22.28 -36.14 -1.32
C PHE A 121 22.16 -36.98 -2.58
#